data_AF-A0A1F6VF25-F1
#
_entry.id   AF-A0A1F6VF25-F1
#
_cell.length_a   1.000
_cell.length_b   1.000
_cell.length_c   1.000
_cell.angle_alpha   90.00
_cell.angle_beta   90.00
_cell.angle_gamma   90.00
#
_symmetry.space_group_name_H-M   'P 1'
#
loop_
_entity.id
_entity.type
_entity.pdbx_description
1 polymer ?
#
loop_
_entity_poly.entity_id
_entity_poly.type
_entity_poly.pdbx_seq_one_letter_code
_entity_poly.pdbx_strand_id
1 'polypeptide(L)'
;MDSFLQSQIFFFISSIGFVILGIMAGIFLFYLIRAMNTFNRIMDKIEKDIEKIGDTTKEMIEDLKGSFIFNFLFRKKRRTRKE
;
A
#
# COMPACT_ATOMS: atom_id res chain seq x y z
N MET A 1 -27.24 -51.40 -2.92
CA MET A 1 -26.57 -50.29 -3.65
C MET A 1 -26.24 -49.18 -2.65
N ASP A 2 -25.72 -49.54 -1.48
CA ASP A 2 -24.30 -49.79 -1.15
C ASP A 2 -23.56 -48.47 -0.94
N SER A 3 -23.78 -47.88 0.23
CA SER A 3 -23.00 -46.79 0.82
C SER A 3 -21.48 -47.01 0.70
N PHE A 4 -21.05 -48.27 0.66
CA PHE A 4 -19.68 -48.67 0.34
C PHE A 4 -19.22 -48.19 -1.05
N LEU A 5 -20.04 -48.38 -2.09
CA LEU A 5 -19.75 -47.92 -3.46
C LEU A 5 -19.75 -46.39 -3.56
N GLN A 6 -20.70 -45.73 -2.89
CA GLN A 6 -20.73 -44.27 -2.82
C GLN A 6 -19.47 -43.68 -2.16
N SER A 7 -19.02 -44.27 -1.05
CA SER A 7 -17.81 -43.84 -0.34
C SER A 7 -16.55 -43.97 -1.21
N GLN A 8 -16.41 -45.07 -1.95
CA GLN A 8 -15.28 -45.26 -2.87
C GLN A 8 -15.23 -44.21 -3.98
N ILE A 9 -16.38 -43.89 -4.56
CA ILE A 9 -16.48 -42.87 -5.62
C ILE A 9 -16.13 -41.48 -5.06
N PHE A 10 -16.63 -41.13 -3.87
CA PHE A 10 -16.28 -39.88 -3.20
C PHE A 10 -14.78 -39.78 -2.89
N PHE A 11 -14.17 -40.86 -2.41
CA PHE A 11 -12.74 -40.90 -2.13
C PHE A 11 -11.91 -40.70 -3.40
N PHE A 12 -12.30 -41.33 -4.50
CA PHE A 12 -11.61 -41.19 -5.77
C PHE A 12 -11.66 -39.75 -6.30
N ILE A 13 -12.86 -39.15 -6.29
CA ILE A 13 -13.06 -37.76 -6.72
C ILE A 13 -12.31 -36.79 -5.80
N SER A 14 -12.38 -36.99 -4.49
CA SER A 14 -11.69 -36.17 -3.50
C SER A 14 -10.17 -36.25 -3.66
N SER A 15 -9.61 -37.43 -3.93
CA SER A 15 -8.18 -37.62 -4.15
C SER A 15 -7.68 -36.85 -5.38
N ILE A 16 -8.38 -36.99 -6.52
CA ILE A 16 -8.05 -36.24 -7.75
C ILE A 16 -8.21 -34.73 -7.51
N GLY A 17 -9.31 -34.32 -6.86
CA GLY A 17 -9.56 -32.94 -6.50
C GLY A 17 -8.45 -32.36 -5.61
N PHE A 18 -7.98 -33.12 -4.63
CA PHE A 18 -6.90 -32.71 -3.73
C PHE A 18 -5.58 -32.53 -4.47
N VAL A 19 -5.24 -33.42 -5.42
CA VAL A 19 -4.05 -33.28 -6.26
C VAL A 19 -4.14 -32.02 -7.12
N ILE A 20 -5.29 -31.78 -7.77
CA ILE A 20 -5.49 -30.57 -8.60
C ILE A 20 -5.42 -29.30 -7.75
N LEU A 21 -6.08 -29.29 -6.58
CA LEU A 21 -6.04 -28.18 -5.64
C LEU A 21 -4.62 -27.93 -5.12
N GLY A 22 -3.85 -28.99 -4.86
CA GLY A 22 -2.45 -28.89 -4.45
C GLY A 22 -1.58 -28.23 -5.53
N ILE A 23 -1.76 -28.63 -6.78
CA ILE A 23 -1.05 -28.02 -7.93
C ILE A 23 -1.47 -26.56 -8.08
N MET A 24 -2.77 -26.26 -8.04
CA MET A 24 -3.26 -24.88 -8.11
C MET A 24 -2.74 -24.02 -6.96
N ALA A 25 -2.72 -24.54 -5.73
CA ALA A 25 -2.18 -23.86 -4.56
C ALA A 25 -0.67 -23.62 -4.71
N GLY A 26 0.09 -24.58 -5.23
CA GLY A 26 1.52 -24.42 -5.52
C GLY A 26 1.78 -23.31 -6.55
N ILE A 27 1.03 -23.31 -7.66
CA ILE A 27 1.09 -22.25 -8.66
C ILE A 27 0.71 -20.90 -8.04
N PHE A 28 -0.39 -20.86 -7.29
CA PHE A 28 -0.88 -19.65 -6.63
C PHE A 28 0.18 -19.06 -5.69
N LEU A 29 0.80 -19.88 -4.85
CA LEU A 29 1.88 -19.45 -3.95
C LEU A 29 3.10 -18.93 -4.72
N PHE A 30 3.48 -19.59 -5.81
CA PHE A 30 4.57 -19.12 -6.67
C PHE A 30 4.29 -17.72 -7.23
N TYR A 31 3.08 -17.48 -7.72
CA TYR A 31 2.66 -16.16 -8.19
C TYR A 31 2.60 -15.13 -7.06
N LEU A 32 2.14 -15.52 -5.87
CA LEU A 32 2.03 -14.64 -4.72
C LEU A 32 3.40 -14.17 -4.24
N ILE A 33 4.39 -15.07 -4.17
CA ILE A 33 5.79 -14.71 -3.85
C ILE A 33 6.34 -13.73 -4.90
N ARG A 34 6.10 -14.00 -6.19
CA ARG A 34 6.55 -13.11 -7.28
C ARG A 34 5.89 -11.73 -7.21
N ALA A 35 4.61 -11.67 -6.89
CA ALA A 35 3.86 -10.44 -6.72
C ALA A 35 4.41 -9.63 -5.52
N MET A 36 4.63 -10.29 -4.37
CA MET A 36 5.19 -9.65 -3.18
C MET A 36 6.57 -9.06 -3.44
N ASN A 37 7.44 -9.79 -4.14
CA ASN A 37 8.77 -9.30 -4.50
C ASN A 37 8.71 -8.07 -5.41
N THR A 38 7.73 -8.02 -6.32
CA THR A 38 7.53 -6.86 -7.19
C THR A 38 6.95 -5.69 -6.40
N PHE A 39 6.00 -5.96 -5.51
CA PHE A 39 5.36 -4.98 -4.66
C PHE A 39 6.36 -4.31 -3.71
N ASN A 40 7.27 -5.07 -3.10
CA ASN A 40 8.33 -4.50 -2.26
C ASN A 40 9.18 -3.49 -3.04
N ARG A 41 9.59 -3.81 -4.27
CA ARG A 41 10.36 -2.87 -5.11
C ARG A 41 9.58 -1.62 -5.50
N ILE A 42 8.26 -1.71 -5.60
CA ILE A 42 7.39 -0.56 -5.86
C ILE A 42 7.30 0.30 -4.59
N MET A 43 7.11 -0.33 -3.43
CA MET A 43 7.04 0.35 -2.14
C MET A 43 8.32 1.13 -1.85
N ASP A 44 9.49 0.53 -2.07
CA ASP A 44 10.79 1.20 -1.89
C ASP A 44 10.95 2.46 -2.76
N LYS A 45 10.34 2.47 -3.95
CA LYS A 45 10.35 3.65 -4.84
C LYS A 45 9.38 4.71 -4.34
N ILE A 46 8.18 4.30 -3.94
CA ILE A 46 7.17 5.20 -3.39
C ILE A 46 7.69 5.89 -2.13
N GLU A 47 8.35 5.16 -1.23
CA GLU A 47 8.92 5.72 -0.01
C GLU A 47 9.95 6.82 -0.31
N LYS A 48 10.85 6.58 -1.27
CA LYS A 48 11.84 7.58 -1.72
C LYS A 48 11.19 8.80 -2.38
N ASP A 49 10.14 8.60 -3.16
CA ASP A 49 9.43 9.71 -3.81
C ASP A 49 8.66 10.54 -2.78
N ILE A 50 8.06 9.91 -1.76
CA ILE A 50 7.39 10.59 -0.65
C ILE A 50 8.40 11.39 0.18
N GLU A 51 9.58 10.83 0.48
CA GLU A 51 10.63 11.52 1.23
C GLU A 51 11.07 12.80 0.50
N LYS A 52 11.30 12.73 -0.81
CA LYS A 52 11.62 13.92 -1.64
C LYS A 52 10.50 14.96 -1.66
N ILE A 53 9.25 14.52 -1.74
CA ILE A 53 8.10 15.44 -1.69
C ILE A 53 8.01 16.10 -0.31
N GLY A 54 8.26 15.35 0.77
CA GLY A 54 8.31 15.86 2.14
C GLY A 54 9.36 16.96 2.31
N ASP A 55 10.58 16.72 1.81
CA ASP A 55 11.67 17.70 1.87
C ASP A 55 11.36 18.94 1.04
N THR A 56 10.88 18.76 -0.20
CA THR A 56 10.48 19.88 -1.06
C THR A 56 9.35 20.71 -0.43
N THR A 57 8.36 20.04 0.17
CA THR A 57 7.24 20.71 0.84
C THR A 57 7.72 21.47 2.08
N LYS A 58 8.67 20.90 2.81
CA LYS A 58 9.27 21.52 3.99
C LYS A 58 10.08 22.77 3.61
N GLU A 59 10.91 22.69 2.57
CA GLU A 59 11.62 23.85 2.00
C GLU A 59 10.62 24.92 1.52
N MET A 60 9.57 24.53 0.80
CA MET A 60 8.54 25.47 0.34
C MET A 60 7.81 26.17 1.51
N ILE A 61 7.51 25.43 2.58
CA ILE A 61 6.89 25.99 3.79
C ILE A 61 7.86 26.93 4.53
N GLU A 62 9.15 26.60 4.59
CA GLU A 62 10.17 27.48 5.16
C GLU A 62 10.33 28.77 4.35
N ASP A 63 10.38 28.69 3.02
CA ASP A 63 10.43 29.84 2.12
C ASP A 63 9.16 30.70 2.21
N LEU A 64 7.99 30.07 2.34
CA LEU A 64 6.72 30.79 2.55
C LEU A 64 6.64 31.46 3.92
N LYS A 65 7.18 30.84 4.97
CA LYS A 65 7.30 31.47 6.31
C LYS A 65 8.29 32.63 6.30
N GLY A 66 9.37 32.54 5.52
CA GLY A 66 10.37 33.59 5.35
C GLY A 66 9.88 34.75 4.46
N SER A 67 8.91 34.50 3.58
CA SER A 67 8.39 35.49 2.66
C SER A 67 7.59 36.57 3.38
N PHE A 68 8.01 37.82 3.17
CA PHE A 68 7.33 39.07 3.51
C PHE A 68 5.82 39.06 3.22
N ILE A 69 5.35 38.23 2.28
CA ILE A 69 3.96 38.08 1.87
C ILE A 69 3.08 37.50 3.00
N PHE A 70 3.57 36.54 3.79
CA PHE A 70 2.79 35.98 4.92
C PHE A 70 2.65 37.01 6.06
N ASN A 71 3.73 37.75 6.34
CA ASN A 71 3.72 38.81 7.35
C ASN A 71 2.97 40.07 6.89
N PHE A 72 2.80 40.26 5.58
CA PHE A 72 1.99 41.34 4.98
C PHE A 72 0.50 40.98 4.95
N LEU A 73 0.13 39.75 4.55
CA LEU A 73 -1.26 39.27 4.53
C LEU A 73 -1.84 39.04 5.94
N PHE A 74 -1.04 38.56 6.89
CA PHE A 74 -1.47 38.32 8.27
C PHE A 74 -1.06 39.43 9.25
N ARG A 75 -0.67 40.63 8.78
CA ARG A 75 -0.32 41.75 9.67
C ARG A 75 -1.53 42.21 10.46
N LYS A 76 -1.73 41.58 11.62
CA LYS A 76 -2.68 41.97 12.67
C LYS A 76 -2.51 43.47 12.92
N LYS A 77 -3.54 44.23 12.55
CA LYS A 77 -3.68 45.67 12.75
C LYS A 77 -3.48 46.01 14.23
N ARG A 78 -2.24 46.26 14.66
CA ARG A 78 -1.99 46.96 15.93
C ARG A 78 -2.43 48.40 15.71
N ARG A 79 -3.68 48.69 16.07
CA ARG A 79 -4.16 50.06 16.30
C ARG A 79 -3.29 50.65 17.40
N THR A 80 -2.33 51.48 17.02
CA THR A 80 -1.76 52.48 17.91
C THR A 80 -2.90 53.42 18.32
N ARG A 81 -3.39 53.26 19.55
CA ARG A 81 -4.18 54.29 20.22
C ARG A 81 -3.17 55.32 20.69
N LYS A 82 -3.11 56.46 19.98
CA LYS A 82 -2.39 57.65 20.41
C LYS A 82 -2.99 58.11 21.75
N GLU A 83 -2.10 58.41 22.69
CA GLU A 83 -2.37 59.23 23.86
C GLU A 83 -2.85 60.63 23.46
#